data_AF-A0A3M1HKJ7-F1
#
_entry.id   AF-A0A3M1HKJ7-F1
#
_cell.length_a   1.000
_cell.length_b   1.000
_cell.length_c   1.000
_cell.angle_alpha   90.00
_cell.angle_beta   90.00
_cell.angle_gamma   90.00
#
_symmetry.space_group_name_H-M   'P 1'
#
loop_
_entity.id
_entity.type
_entity.pdbx_description
1 polymer ?
#
loop_
_entity_poly.entity_id
_entity_poly.type
_entity_poly.pdbx_seq_one_letter_code
_entity_poly.pdbx_strand_id
1 'polypeptide(L)'
;SFYALERLFLLREKGMAFEKGSQKQRVGFPFLPWQNRQRPGLLAKIRRWAKNLRCQYRNLLVLGIGGSSLGGRMVVDALSHPYQALQQVGLRIFFEGDNLDPYHYGALLDILDPKETAVLAISKSGTTVETLTALLGVAEWLGEDWKKQVTFVTDPEKGIFRQMARDYGIPAFSIPPSVGGRWSVLSPVGLLIVAALRSDWEELLAGAQSMDTWAARRSISQNPVLFYALLCHEAHKLGYHEAVLMAYSKRLYSFALWYVQLLAESLGKGENRKGLCLPTGRTPIPAIGTTDMHAQTQLHQEGPRNKVITFLEIQDHGREFQIPQVQGIPSEAQNSLAGREMSQILHAALDANGKALWDDGRPSIRIRIPKLTPFHLGELIYFFELTVALEGELLDVNSYDQPGVEGYKKYLKEWLKSGSPKVNQEGGK
;
A
#
# COMPACT_ATOMS: atom_id res chain seq x y z
N SER A 1 -16.32 -6.12 22.62
CA SER A 1 -16.92 -4.96 21.92
C SER A 1 -16.57 -3.62 22.57
N PHE A 2 -16.91 -3.38 23.85
CA PHE A 2 -16.63 -2.10 24.54
C PHE A 2 -15.15 -1.71 24.52
N TYR A 3 -14.26 -2.65 24.84
CA TYR A 3 -12.81 -2.44 24.75
C TYR A 3 -12.35 -2.01 23.34
N ALA A 4 -12.81 -2.68 22.29
CA ALA A 4 -12.48 -2.35 20.90
C ALA A 4 -12.91 -0.93 20.52
N LEU A 5 -14.12 -0.55 20.95
CA LEU A 5 -14.65 0.80 20.72
C LEU A 5 -13.78 1.86 21.41
N GLU A 6 -13.43 1.66 22.67
CA GLU A 6 -12.56 2.58 23.40
C GLU A 6 -11.20 2.73 22.73
N ARG A 7 -10.60 1.62 22.29
CA ARG A 7 -9.31 1.61 21.59
C ARG A 7 -9.37 2.33 20.24
N LEU A 8 -10.41 2.08 19.44
CA LEU A 8 -10.61 2.78 18.17
C LEU A 8 -10.75 4.29 18.37
N PHE A 9 -11.50 4.73 19.38
CA PHE A 9 -11.73 6.14 19.65
C PHE A 9 -10.48 6.83 20.20
N LEU A 10 -9.73 6.16 21.08
CA LEU A 10 -8.43 6.63 21.55
C LEU A 10 -7.46 6.88 20.38
N LEU A 11 -7.42 5.94 19.43
CA LEU A 11 -6.60 6.04 18.23
C LEU A 11 -7.05 7.20 17.33
N ARG A 12 -8.32 7.20 16.90
CA ARG A 12 -8.83 8.17 15.92
C ARG A 12 -8.84 9.59 16.46
N GLU A 13 -9.36 9.80 17.66
CA GLU A 13 -9.65 11.14 18.16
C GLU A 13 -8.45 11.78 18.85
N LYS A 14 -7.59 10.97 19.46
CA LYS A 14 -6.42 11.46 20.21
C LYS A 14 -5.10 11.16 19.52
N GLY A 15 -5.07 10.30 18.50
CA GLY A 15 -3.82 9.85 17.87
C GLY A 15 -2.91 9.17 18.86
N MET A 16 -3.49 8.35 19.74
CA MET A 16 -2.75 7.65 20.80
C MET A 16 -3.00 6.15 20.69
N ALA A 17 -1.96 5.38 20.94
CA ALA A 17 -2.03 3.93 21.05
C ALA A 17 -1.14 3.45 22.20
N PHE A 18 -1.26 2.19 22.59
CA PHE A 18 -0.41 1.63 23.62
C PHE A 18 0.87 1.02 23.02
N GLU A 19 1.98 1.23 23.70
CA GLU A 19 3.28 0.62 23.39
C GLU A 19 3.69 -0.38 24.49
N LYS A 20 4.93 -0.89 24.39
CA LYS A 20 5.50 -1.80 25.39
C LYS A 20 5.52 -1.14 26.77
N GLY A 21 5.19 -1.90 27.82
CA GLY A 21 5.04 -1.39 29.18
C GLY A 21 3.73 -0.63 29.42
N SER A 22 2.75 -0.73 28.52
CA SER A 22 1.45 -0.05 28.61
C SER A 22 1.52 1.49 28.62
N GLN A 23 2.67 2.05 28.18
CA GLN A 23 2.79 3.49 27.96
C GLN A 23 1.99 3.89 26.72
N LYS A 24 1.61 5.16 26.63
CA LYS A 24 0.89 5.68 25.46
C LYS A 24 1.89 6.36 24.53
N GLN A 25 1.91 5.93 23.28
CA GLN A 25 2.68 6.55 22.20
C GLN A 25 1.77 7.38 21.29
N ARG A 26 2.34 8.41 20.65
CA ARG A 26 1.64 9.19 19.62
C ARG A 26 1.68 8.47 18.28
N VAL A 27 0.52 8.37 17.65
CA VAL A 27 0.30 7.77 16.33
C VAL A 27 -0.34 8.83 15.43
N GLY A 28 0.36 9.21 14.35
CA GLY A 28 -0.04 10.35 13.53
C GLY A 28 -0.95 10.02 12.35
N PHE A 29 -1.02 8.75 11.92
CA PHE A 29 -1.73 8.37 10.70
C PHE A 29 -3.25 8.71 10.71
N PRO A 30 -3.99 8.62 11.84
CA PRO A 30 -5.42 8.93 11.85
C PRO A 30 -5.74 10.38 11.50
N PHE A 31 -4.75 11.26 11.54
CA PHE A 31 -4.93 12.66 11.19
C PHE A 31 -4.45 13.03 9.79
N LEU A 32 -3.86 12.08 9.05
CA LEU A 32 -3.47 12.30 7.67
C LEU A 32 -4.64 12.65 6.73
N PRO A 33 -5.90 12.24 6.96
CA PRO A 33 -7.01 12.77 6.17
C PRO A 33 -7.19 14.29 6.30
N TRP A 34 -6.72 14.88 7.41
CA TRP A 34 -6.96 16.29 7.79
C TRP A 34 -5.73 17.19 7.58
N GLN A 35 -4.87 16.89 6.60
CA GLN A 35 -3.55 17.52 6.47
C GLN A 35 -3.58 19.04 6.37
N ASN A 36 -4.56 19.62 5.68
CA ASN A 36 -4.60 21.07 5.53
C ASN A 36 -4.83 21.78 6.87
N ARG A 37 -5.63 21.16 7.75
CA ARG A 37 -5.87 21.64 9.11
C ARG A 37 -4.62 21.54 9.97
N GLN A 38 -3.82 20.49 9.76
CA GLN A 38 -2.60 20.25 10.53
C GLN A 38 -1.37 20.99 10.00
N ARG A 39 -1.32 21.23 8.69
CA ARG A 39 -0.20 21.80 7.94
C ARG A 39 -0.72 22.78 6.89
N PRO A 40 -1.14 23.99 7.30
CA PRO A 40 -1.65 25.01 6.40
C PRO A 40 -0.69 25.25 5.22
N GLY A 41 -1.21 25.25 4.00
CA GLY A 41 -0.43 25.53 2.78
C GLY A 41 0.33 24.33 2.20
N LEU A 42 0.40 23.17 2.88
CA LEU A 42 1.01 21.96 2.32
C LEU A 42 0.39 21.58 0.97
N LEU A 43 -0.93 21.62 0.92
CA LEU A 43 -1.71 21.29 -0.26
C LEU A 43 -1.42 22.22 -1.45
N ALA A 44 -1.30 23.52 -1.19
CA ALA A 44 -0.91 24.49 -2.20
C ALA A 44 0.52 24.25 -2.69
N LYS A 45 1.44 23.85 -1.80
CA LYS A 45 2.82 23.47 -2.16
C LYS A 45 2.86 22.23 -3.04
N ILE A 46 2.08 21.18 -2.72
CA ILE A 46 1.94 19.96 -3.54
C ILE A 46 1.39 20.31 -4.93
N ARG A 47 0.32 21.13 -5.00
CA ARG A 47 -0.27 21.57 -6.26
C ARG A 47 0.74 22.31 -7.15
N ARG A 48 1.53 23.22 -6.56
CA ARG A 48 2.58 23.97 -7.26
C ARG A 48 3.68 23.03 -7.77
N TRP A 49 4.15 22.12 -6.93
CA TRP A 49 5.16 21.13 -7.29
C TRP A 49 4.71 20.27 -8.47
N ALA A 50 3.50 19.71 -8.40
CA ALA A 50 2.96 18.85 -9.46
C ALA A 50 2.74 19.60 -10.78
N LYS A 51 2.36 20.89 -10.72
CA LYS A 51 2.26 21.75 -11.91
C LYS A 51 3.64 21.93 -12.55
N ASN A 52 4.65 22.33 -11.77
CA ASN A 52 6.01 22.56 -12.27
C ASN A 52 6.61 21.29 -12.86
N LEU A 53 6.46 20.16 -12.15
CA LEU A 53 6.92 18.84 -12.60
C LEU A 53 6.43 18.53 -14.01
N ARG A 54 5.11 18.61 -14.25
CA ARG A 54 4.51 18.29 -15.54
C ARG A 54 4.83 19.26 -16.66
N CYS A 55 5.23 20.49 -16.34
CA CYS A 55 5.63 21.47 -17.34
C CYS A 55 7.08 21.24 -17.82
N GLN A 56 7.90 20.56 -17.01
CA GLN A 56 9.34 20.43 -17.26
C GLN A 56 9.74 19.00 -17.66
N TYR A 57 9.00 17.99 -17.21
CA TYR A 57 9.40 16.59 -17.34
C TYR A 57 8.30 15.72 -17.91
N ARG A 58 8.70 14.66 -18.61
CA ARG A 58 7.82 13.60 -19.10
C ARG A 58 7.82 12.37 -18.22
N ASN A 59 8.85 12.18 -17.41
CA ASN A 59 8.99 11.03 -16.53
C ASN A 59 9.14 11.49 -15.08
N LEU A 60 8.56 10.72 -14.17
CA LEU A 60 8.81 10.77 -12.74
C LEU A 60 9.31 9.42 -12.28
N LEU A 61 10.57 9.36 -11.85
CA LEU A 61 11.17 8.19 -11.22
C LEU A 61 11.02 8.31 -9.70
N VAL A 62 10.17 7.48 -9.10
CA VAL A 62 9.98 7.41 -7.66
C VAL A 62 10.99 6.43 -7.09
N LEU A 63 11.82 6.89 -6.16
CA LEU A 63 12.79 6.07 -5.45
C LEU A 63 12.33 5.82 -4.02
N GLY A 64 12.12 4.57 -3.63
CA GLY A 64 11.66 4.23 -2.29
C GLY A 64 11.38 2.75 -2.14
N ILE A 65 11.35 2.21 -0.92
CA ILE A 65 11.02 0.80 -0.64
C ILE A 65 9.93 0.66 0.42
N GLY A 66 9.16 -0.43 0.35
CA GLY A 66 8.11 -0.73 1.32
C GLY A 66 7.08 0.41 1.37
N GLY A 67 6.88 1.01 2.54
CA GLY A 67 5.87 2.07 2.71
C GLY A 67 6.17 3.34 1.90
N SER A 68 7.40 3.49 1.42
CA SER A 68 7.82 4.57 0.54
C SER A 68 7.62 4.29 -0.96
N SER A 69 7.23 3.08 -1.35
CA SER A 69 6.91 2.70 -2.74
C SER A 69 5.50 2.10 -2.87
N LEU A 70 5.15 1.09 -2.07
CA LEU A 70 3.92 0.29 -2.23
C LEU A 70 2.63 1.14 -2.27
N GLY A 71 2.51 2.12 -1.37
CA GLY A 71 1.35 3.02 -1.37
C GLY A 71 1.27 3.89 -2.63
N GLY A 72 2.43 4.38 -3.11
CA GLY A 72 2.52 5.13 -4.35
C GLY A 72 2.20 4.29 -5.59
N ARG A 73 2.73 3.06 -5.63
CA ARG A 73 2.46 2.10 -6.72
C ARG A 73 0.98 1.74 -6.78
N MET A 74 0.38 1.45 -5.62
CA MET A 74 -1.05 1.23 -5.49
C MET A 74 -1.87 2.41 -6.04
N VAL A 75 -1.50 3.66 -5.71
CA VAL A 75 -2.17 4.84 -6.25
C VAL A 75 -2.06 4.91 -7.78
N VAL A 76 -0.89 4.65 -8.35
CA VAL A 76 -0.67 4.67 -9.80
C VAL A 76 -1.51 3.59 -10.49
N ASP A 77 -1.43 2.34 -10.05
CA ASP A 77 -2.18 1.25 -10.68
C ASP A 77 -3.70 1.43 -10.52
N ALA A 78 -4.14 2.01 -9.40
CA ALA A 78 -5.54 2.26 -9.14
C ALA A 78 -6.11 3.43 -9.98
N LEU A 79 -5.37 4.54 -10.10
CA LEU A 79 -5.92 5.81 -10.61
C LEU A 79 -5.39 6.22 -11.99
N SER A 80 -4.38 5.54 -12.53
CA SER A 80 -3.83 5.83 -13.86
C SER A 80 -4.25 4.80 -14.91
N HIS A 81 -3.94 5.10 -16.17
CA HIS A 81 -4.08 4.13 -17.24
C HIS A 81 -3.10 2.96 -17.00
N PRO A 82 -3.52 1.68 -17.07
CA PRO A 82 -2.65 0.53 -16.76
C PRO A 82 -1.42 0.43 -17.67
N TYR A 83 -1.46 1.09 -18.83
CA TYR A 83 -0.36 1.18 -19.78
C TYR A 83 0.19 2.62 -19.91
N GLN A 84 0.17 3.41 -18.83
CA GLN A 84 0.63 4.81 -18.83
C GLN A 84 2.07 4.97 -19.33
N ALA A 85 2.94 3.98 -19.11
CA ALA A 85 4.30 3.97 -19.64
C ALA A 85 4.37 3.96 -21.19
N LEU A 86 3.34 3.45 -21.88
CA LEU A 86 3.24 3.42 -23.34
C LEU A 86 2.58 4.67 -23.93
N GLN A 87 2.06 5.57 -23.09
CA GLN A 87 1.41 6.78 -23.57
C GLN A 87 2.44 7.82 -24.03
N GLN A 88 2.15 8.47 -25.15
CA GLN A 88 2.99 9.52 -25.71
C GLN A 88 2.76 10.90 -25.07
N VAL A 89 1.61 11.05 -24.39
CA VAL A 89 1.17 12.30 -23.77
C VAL A 89 0.91 12.05 -22.29
N GLY A 90 1.40 12.96 -21.46
CA GLY A 90 1.26 12.88 -20.01
C GLY A 90 2.58 12.53 -19.31
N LEU A 91 2.56 12.62 -17.98
CA LEU A 91 3.69 12.26 -17.14
C LEU A 91 3.65 10.75 -16.91
N ARG A 92 4.74 10.07 -17.24
CA ARG A 92 4.94 8.65 -16.97
C ARG A 92 5.58 8.45 -15.60
N ILE A 93 5.08 7.53 -14.80
CA ILE A 93 5.58 7.28 -13.43
C ILE A 93 6.21 5.90 -13.35
N PHE A 94 7.43 5.83 -12.85
CA PHE A 94 8.19 4.59 -12.64
C PHE A 94 8.62 4.48 -11.19
N PHE A 95 8.84 3.25 -10.71
CA PHE A 95 9.25 2.96 -9.34
C PHE A 95 10.53 2.14 -9.38
N GLU A 96 11.53 2.59 -8.64
CA GLU A 96 12.80 1.89 -8.42
C GLU A 96 13.29 2.16 -6.99
N GLY A 97 14.41 1.55 -6.60
CA GLY A 97 14.92 1.67 -5.23
C GLY A 97 14.02 1.01 -4.20
N ASP A 98 13.06 0.17 -4.66
CA ASP A 98 12.31 -0.84 -3.91
C ASP A 98 12.90 -2.24 -4.02
N ASN A 99 13.97 -2.41 -4.79
CA ASN A 99 14.80 -3.59 -4.86
C ASN A 99 16.26 -3.19 -5.18
N LEU A 100 17.19 -4.12 -4.98
CA LEU A 100 18.61 -4.00 -5.37
C LEU A 100 18.95 -4.91 -6.57
N ASP A 101 17.94 -5.30 -7.35
CA ASP A 101 18.15 -6.03 -8.60
C ASP A 101 18.76 -5.08 -9.66
N PRO A 102 20.02 -5.30 -10.07
CA PRO A 102 20.69 -4.39 -10.99
C PRO A 102 20.10 -4.42 -12.40
N TYR A 103 19.49 -5.54 -12.82
CA TYR A 103 18.99 -5.68 -14.18
C TYR A 103 17.76 -4.80 -14.41
N HIS A 104 16.77 -4.88 -13.51
CA HIS A 104 15.55 -4.09 -13.64
C HIS A 104 15.84 -2.59 -13.58
N TYR A 105 16.69 -2.19 -12.63
CA TYR A 105 17.12 -0.80 -12.47
C TYR A 105 17.88 -0.28 -13.70
N GLY A 106 18.88 -1.01 -14.20
CA GLY A 106 19.65 -0.63 -15.38
C GLY A 106 18.80 -0.55 -16.64
N ALA A 107 17.94 -1.55 -16.87
CA ALA A 107 17.06 -1.61 -18.03
C ALA A 107 16.07 -0.43 -18.09
N LEU A 108 15.63 0.09 -16.94
CA LEU A 108 14.82 1.31 -16.91
C LEU A 108 15.64 2.53 -17.33
N LEU A 109 16.86 2.69 -16.81
CA LEU A 109 17.73 3.82 -17.14
C LEU A 109 18.17 3.84 -18.61
N ASP A 110 18.24 2.67 -19.27
CA ASP A 110 18.49 2.56 -20.72
C ASP A 110 17.36 3.15 -21.58
N ILE A 111 16.13 3.21 -21.04
CA ILE A 111 14.94 3.65 -21.78
C ILE A 111 14.57 5.10 -21.48
N LEU A 112 14.84 5.59 -20.27
CA LEU A 112 14.50 6.95 -19.88
C LEU A 112 15.50 7.96 -20.48
N ASP A 113 15.02 9.18 -20.77
CA ASP A 113 15.91 10.32 -21.07
C ASP A 113 16.19 11.07 -19.76
N PRO A 114 17.46 11.22 -19.33
CA PRO A 114 17.79 11.96 -18.12
C PRO A 114 17.31 13.41 -18.16
N LYS A 115 17.26 14.06 -19.33
CA LYS A 115 16.80 15.45 -19.46
C LYS A 115 15.29 15.61 -19.28
N GLU A 116 14.52 14.55 -19.52
CA GLU A 116 13.07 14.56 -19.39
C GLU A 116 12.57 13.88 -18.09
N THR A 117 13.47 13.54 -17.17
CA THR A 117 13.16 12.72 -15.99
C THR A 117 13.36 13.48 -14.67
N ALA A 118 12.28 13.68 -13.92
CA ALA A 118 12.37 14.10 -12.52
C ALA A 118 12.45 12.89 -11.58
N VAL A 119 12.96 13.13 -10.37
CA VAL A 119 13.13 12.10 -9.35
C VAL A 119 12.42 12.51 -8.07
N LEU A 120 11.63 11.59 -7.51
CA LEU A 120 11.03 11.73 -6.18
C LEU A 120 11.64 10.67 -5.25
N ALA A 121 12.60 11.06 -4.42
CA ALA A 121 13.26 10.16 -3.49
C ALA A 121 12.58 10.20 -2.11
N ILE A 122 12.05 9.05 -1.69
CA ILE A 122 11.21 8.89 -0.52
C ILE A 122 11.90 7.93 0.47
N SER A 123 12.38 8.47 1.58
CA SER A 123 12.89 7.68 2.69
C SER A 123 12.73 8.47 3.98
N LYS A 124 12.06 7.90 4.99
CA LYS A 124 11.89 8.58 6.28
C LYS A 124 13.22 8.83 6.97
N SER A 125 14.13 7.86 6.99
CA SER A 125 15.46 8.03 7.60
C SER A 125 16.46 8.76 6.69
N GLY A 126 16.20 8.77 5.37
CA GLY A 126 17.14 9.19 4.33
C GLY A 126 18.29 8.20 4.10
N THR A 127 18.41 7.16 4.90
CA THR A 127 19.57 6.23 4.93
C THR A 127 19.20 4.80 4.57
N THR A 128 17.99 4.58 4.04
CA THR A 128 17.57 3.29 3.52
C THR A 128 18.51 2.87 2.39
N VAL A 129 19.11 1.67 2.49
CA VAL A 129 20.20 1.25 1.61
C VAL A 129 19.75 1.22 0.16
N GLU A 130 18.58 0.65 -0.11
CA GLU A 130 17.99 0.50 -1.43
C GLU A 130 17.74 1.85 -2.09
N THR A 131 17.03 2.73 -1.38
CA THR A 131 16.68 4.07 -1.87
C THR A 131 17.91 4.97 -2.04
N LEU A 132 18.88 4.92 -1.13
CA LEU A 132 20.11 5.71 -1.22
C LEU A 132 21.01 5.19 -2.36
N THR A 133 21.10 3.88 -2.54
CA THR A 133 21.85 3.27 -3.65
C THR A 133 21.26 3.69 -4.99
N ALA A 134 19.94 3.59 -5.14
CA ALA A 134 19.26 4.06 -6.35
C ALA A 134 19.47 5.57 -6.55
N LEU A 135 19.39 6.40 -5.51
CA LEU A 135 19.64 7.83 -5.65
C LEU A 135 21.06 8.13 -6.13
N LEU A 136 22.08 7.42 -5.64
CA LEU A 136 23.46 7.60 -6.09
C LEU A 136 23.61 7.26 -7.57
N GLY A 137 23.05 6.13 -8.00
CA GLY A 137 23.07 5.73 -9.42
C GLY A 137 22.32 6.71 -10.32
N VAL A 138 21.13 7.15 -9.91
CA VAL A 138 20.34 8.13 -10.67
C VAL A 138 21.04 9.49 -10.69
N ALA A 139 21.65 9.92 -9.59
CA ALA A 139 22.37 11.19 -9.54
C ALA A 139 23.55 11.22 -10.52
N GLU A 140 24.31 10.13 -10.62
CA GLU A 140 25.37 9.96 -11.62
C GLU A 140 24.80 10.00 -13.04
N TRP A 141 23.73 9.24 -13.30
CA TRP A 141 23.07 9.17 -14.60
C TRP A 141 22.45 10.51 -15.05
N LEU A 142 21.97 11.32 -14.11
CA LEU A 142 21.47 12.67 -14.36
C LEU A 142 22.60 13.70 -14.59
N GLY A 143 23.83 13.42 -14.15
CA GLY A 143 24.98 14.31 -14.26
C GLY A 143 25.02 15.45 -13.24
N GLU A 144 25.84 16.47 -13.50
CA GLU A 144 26.20 17.53 -12.53
C GLU A 144 24.99 18.26 -11.91
N ASP A 145 23.93 18.43 -12.70
CA ASP A 145 22.73 19.20 -12.39
C ASP A 145 21.59 18.38 -11.73
N TRP A 146 21.86 17.12 -11.36
CA TRP A 146 20.86 16.20 -10.79
C TRP A 146 19.98 16.82 -9.68
N LYS A 147 20.55 17.72 -8.89
CA LYS A 147 19.89 18.40 -7.76
C LYS A 147 18.64 19.20 -8.18
N LYS A 148 18.62 19.72 -9.42
CA LYS A 148 17.48 20.46 -9.99
C LYS A 148 16.30 19.55 -10.33
N GLN A 149 16.55 18.25 -10.50
CA GLN A 149 15.58 17.24 -10.91
C GLN A 149 15.06 16.39 -9.75
N VAL A 150 15.69 16.47 -8.57
CA VAL A 150 15.31 15.68 -7.39
C VAL A 150 14.35 16.45 -6.48
N THR A 151 13.40 15.74 -5.89
CA THR A 151 12.61 16.17 -4.75
C THR A 151 12.67 15.10 -3.66
N PHE A 152 12.81 15.51 -2.39
CA PHE A 152 12.84 14.59 -1.26
C PHE A 152 11.51 14.52 -0.50
N VAL A 153 11.19 13.33 0.01
CA VAL A 153 10.15 13.10 1.02
C VAL A 153 10.77 12.34 2.18
N THR A 154 11.00 13.03 3.29
CA THR A 154 11.82 12.53 4.41
C THR A 154 11.34 13.09 5.74
N ASP A 155 11.93 12.68 6.86
CA ASP A 155 11.74 13.32 8.17
C ASP A 155 11.91 14.86 8.09
N PRO A 156 11.13 15.66 8.85
CA PRO A 156 11.21 17.12 8.81
C PRO A 156 12.56 17.70 9.23
N GLU A 157 13.32 17.01 10.09
CA GLU A 157 14.51 17.58 10.74
C GLU A 157 15.75 16.72 10.55
N LYS A 158 15.58 15.38 10.61
CA LYS A 158 16.64 14.39 10.69
C LYS A 158 16.91 13.71 9.34
N GLY A 159 18.07 13.06 9.25
CA GLY A 159 18.44 12.21 8.11
C GLY A 159 19.13 12.95 6.97
N ILE A 160 19.87 12.20 6.17
CA ILE A 160 20.77 12.75 5.13
C ILE A 160 19.99 13.46 4.02
N PHE A 161 18.81 12.96 3.62
CA PHE A 161 17.97 13.65 2.62
C PHE A 161 17.52 15.03 3.09
N ARG A 162 17.21 15.18 4.39
CA ARG A 162 16.82 16.47 4.96
C ARG A 162 18.00 17.42 5.02
N GLN A 163 19.19 16.91 5.36
CA GLN A 163 20.43 17.67 5.31
C GLN A 163 20.74 18.15 3.90
N MET A 164 20.78 17.25 2.91
CA MET A 164 21.00 17.58 1.50
C MET A 164 19.97 18.59 0.96
N ALA A 165 18.70 18.49 1.38
CA ALA A 165 17.68 19.45 1.02
C ALA A 165 18.01 20.88 1.49
N ARG A 166 18.57 21.02 2.69
CA ARG A 166 19.00 22.32 3.23
C ARG A 166 20.28 22.80 2.55
N ASP A 167 21.29 21.93 2.48
CA ASP A 167 22.63 22.29 2.02
C ASP A 167 22.65 22.67 0.53
N TYR A 168 21.80 22.03 -0.28
CA TYR A 168 21.74 22.23 -1.73
C TYR A 168 20.46 22.91 -2.23
N GLY A 169 19.54 23.30 -1.32
CA GLY A 169 18.26 23.90 -1.70
C GLY A 169 17.32 22.97 -2.47
N ILE A 170 17.47 21.64 -2.35
CA ILE A 170 16.62 20.65 -3.03
C ILE A 170 15.21 20.69 -2.41
N PRO A 171 14.12 20.78 -3.21
CA PRO A 171 12.77 20.76 -2.68
C PRO A 171 12.51 19.52 -1.82
N ALA A 172 11.93 19.73 -0.64
CA ALA A 172 11.60 18.64 0.28
C ALA A 172 10.22 18.78 0.93
N PHE A 173 9.58 17.63 1.12
CA PHE A 173 8.33 17.44 1.85
C PHE A 173 8.57 16.54 3.08
N SER A 174 7.70 16.66 4.07
CA SER A 174 7.91 16.04 5.37
C SER A 174 6.94 14.89 5.63
N ILE A 175 7.48 13.74 6.01
CA ILE A 175 6.74 12.65 6.64
C ILE A 175 6.61 12.99 8.13
N PRO A 176 5.40 13.06 8.72
CA PRO A 176 5.28 13.36 10.14
C PRO A 176 6.07 12.36 11.01
N PRO A 177 6.79 12.79 12.06
CA PRO A 177 7.60 11.90 12.88
C PRO A 177 6.81 10.73 13.49
N SER A 178 5.56 10.96 13.87
CA SER A 178 4.64 9.96 14.43
C SER A 178 3.95 9.05 13.39
N VAL A 179 4.35 9.11 12.12
CA VAL A 179 3.80 8.29 11.02
C VAL A 179 4.87 7.32 10.54
N GLY A 180 4.62 6.02 10.71
CA GLY A 180 5.47 4.96 10.15
C GLY A 180 5.29 4.82 8.64
N GLY A 181 6.25 4.19 7.96
CA GLY A 181 6.25 4.09 6.49
C GLY A 181 4.98 3.45 5.91
N ARG A 182 4.57 2.29 6.43
CA ARG A 182 3.35 1.57 5.99
C ARG A 182 2.04 2.32 6.22
N TRP A 183 2.07 3.38 7.03
CA TRP A 183 0.94 4.25 7.39
C TRP A 183 0.98 5.61 6.68
N SER A 184 1.87 5.79 5.70
CA SER A 184 2.24 7.11 5.19
C SER A 184 1.62 7.48 3.85
N VAL A 185 0.80 6.62 3.24
CA VAL A 185 0.29 6.84 1.88
C VAL A 185 -0.56 8.11 1.78
N LEU A 186 -1.36 8.45 2.79
CA LEU A 186 -2.13 9.70 2.83
C LEU A 186 -1.27 10.93 3.21
N SER A 187 0.05 10.78 3.39
CA SER A 187 1.03 11.86 3.58
C SER A 187 1.61 12.33 2.24
N PRO A 188 2.55 13.30 2.21
CA PRO A 188 3.23 13.68 0.98
C PRO A 188 3.81 12.49 0.19
N VAL A 189 4.07 11.35 0.82
CA VAL A 189 4.49 10.10 0.16
C VAL A 189 3.54 9.73 -0.98
N GLY A 190 2.24 9.57 -0.71
CA GLY A 190 1.26 9.27 -1.77
C GLY A 190 0.67 10.51 -2.41
N LEU A 191 0.43 11.58 -1.66
CA LEU A 191 -0.25 12.78 -2.19
C LEU A 191 0.53 13.46 -3.33
N LEU A 192 1.87 13.44 -3.31
CA LEU A 192 2.66 13.94 -4.43
C LEU A 192 2.44 13.11 -5.70
N ILE A 193 2.31 11.79 -5.57
CA ILE A 193 2.08 10.87 -6.70
C ILE A 193 0.67 11.06 -7.27
N VAL A 194 -0.36 11.12 -6.42
CA VAL A 194 -1.74 11.43 -6.85
C VAL A 194 -1.78 12.77 -7.57
N ALA A 195 -1.13 13.79 -6.99
CA ALA A 195 -1.06 15.09 -7.59
C ALA A 195 -0.32 15.06 -8.93
N ALA A 196 0.75 14.27 -9.09
CA ALA A 196 1.51 14.10 -10.32
C ALA A 196 0.65 13.52 -11.45
N LEU A 197 -0.20 12.53 -11.14
CA LEU A 197 -1.16 11.89 -12.07
C LEU A 197 -2.29 12.79 -12.55
N ARG A 198 -2.44 14.01 -12.01
CA ARG A 198 -3.62 14.89 -12.18
C ARG A 198 -4.91 14.29 -11.61
N SER A 199 -4.80 13.27 -10.78
CA SER A 199 -5.93 12.76 -10.01
C SER A 199 -6.24 13.71 -8.84
N ASP A 200 -7.50 13.72 -8.41
CA ASP A 200 -7.94 14.59 -7.33
C ASP A 200 -7.52 14.02 -5.97
N TRP A 201 -6.44 14.57 -5.43
CA TRP A 201 -5.94 14.22 -4.11
C TRP A 201 -6.78 14.84 -2.98
N GLU A 202 -7.57 15.89 -3.24
CA GLU A 202 -8.55 16.42 -2.29
C GLU A 202 -9.70 15.43 -2.15
N GLU A 203 -10.15 14.84 -3.26
CA GLU A 203 -11.14 13.77 -3.28
C GLU A 203 -10.62 12.51 -2.55
N LEU A 204 -9.34 12.13 -2.74
CA LEU A 204 -8.71 11.04 -1.98
C LEU A 204 -8.77 11.27 -0.46
N LEU A 205 -8.43 12.48 -0.01
CA LEU A 205 -8.50 12.83 1.41
C LEU A 205 -9.95 12.88 1.91
N ALA A 206 -10.88 13.40 1.09
CA ALA A 206 -12.31 13.43 1.42
C ALA A 206 -12.89 12.02 1.60
N GLY A 207 -12.45 11.05 0.80
CA GLY A 207 -12.79 9.65 0.98
C GLY A 207 -12.31 9.10 2.32
N ALA A 208 -11.05 9.35 2.67
CA ALA A 208 -10.53 8.94 3.98
C ALA A 208 -11.31 9.60 5.15
N GLN A 209 -11.69 10.87 5.01
CA GLN A 209 -12.55 11.59 5.98
C GLN A 209 -13.96 11.00 6.07
N SER A 210 -14.53 10.54 4.95
CA SER A 210 -15.81 9.82 4.93
C SER A 210 -15.74 8.55 5.78
N MET A 211 -14.71 7.73 5.57
CA MET A 211 -14.51 6.51 6.37
C MET A 211 -14.29 6.81 7.86
N ASP A 212 -13.62 7.93 8.19
CA ASP A 212 -13.50 8.40 9.59
C ASP A 212 -14.86 8.65 10.25
N THR A 213 -15.80 9.22 9.50
CA THR A 213 -17.18 9.47 9.94
C THR A 213 -17.94 8.16 10.20
N TRP A 214 -17.74 7.15 9.34
CA TRP A 214 -18.30 5.82 9.58
C TRP A 214 -17.68 5.13 10.80
N ALA A 215 -16.35 5.26 10.97
CA ALA A 215 -15.64 4.71 12.11
C ALA A 215 -16.05 5.37 13.44
N ALA A 216 -16.61 6.59 13.41
CA ALA A 216 -17.11 7.29 14.60
C ALA A 216 -18.42 6.75 15.16
N ARG A 217 -19.09 5.83 14.44
CA ARG A 217 -20.34 5.23 14.92
C ARG A 217 -20.06 4.22 16.04
N ARG A 218 -20.88 4.24 17.10
CA ARG A 218 -20.69 3.35 18.27
C ARG A 218 -21.25 1.94 18.07
N SER A 219 -22.31 1.80 17.26
CA SER A 219 -22.88 0.48 16.96
C SER A 219 -21.95 -0.29 16.02
N ILE A 220 -21.64 -1.54 16.37
CA ILE A 220 -20.83 -2.44 15.54
C ILE A 220 -21.45 -2.60 14.15
N SER A 221 -22.76 -2.81 14.06
CA SER A 221 -23.46 -3.03 12.78
C SER A 221 -23.45 -1.82 11.84
N GLN A 222 -23.13 -0.64 12.37
CA GLN A 222 -23.05 0.59 11.59
C GLN A 222 -21.61 1.08 11.41
N ASN A 223 -20.63 0.41 12.03
CA ASN A 223 -19.23 0.79 12.00
C ASN A 223 -18.43 -0.30 11.28
N PRO A 224 -18.11 -0.10 9.99
CA PRO A 224 -17.45 -1.13 9.19
C PRO A 224 -16.07 -1.48 9.74
N VAL A 225 -15.34 -0.51 10.30
CA VAL A 225 -14.01 -0.73 10.91
C VAL A 225 -14.11 -1.65 12.12
N LEU A 226 -15.02 -1.35 13.06
CA LEU A 226 -15.23 -2.21 14.22
C LEU A 226 -15.70 -3.60 13.82
N PHE A 227 -16.66 -3.69 12.90
CA PHE A 227 -17.21 -4.95 12.45
C PHE A 227 -16.13 -5.84 11.83
N TYR A 228 -15.36 -5.32 10.88
CA TYR A 228 -14.31 -6.07 10.20
C TYR A 228 -13.18 -6.49 11.15
N ALA A 229 -12.68 -5.58 11.99
CA ALA A 229 -11.60 -5.88 12.93
C ALA A 229 -12.01 -6.93 13.97
N LEU A 230 -13.25 -6.87 14.50
CA LEU A 230 -13.77 -7.87 15.42
C LEU A 230 -13.96 -9.24 14.75
N LEU A 231 -14.48 -9.27 13.51
CA LEU A 231 -14.58 -10.52 12.74
C LEU A 231 -13.20 -11.15 12.52
N CYS A 232 -12.22 -10.36 12.09
CA CYS A 232 -10.85 -10.84 11.89
C CYS A 232 -10.22 -11.34 13.20
N HIS A 233 -10.45 -10.63 14.31
CA HIS A 233 -9.93 -11.01 15.62
C HIS A 233 -10.56 -12.33 16.13
N GLU A 234 -11.88 -12.50 16.00
CA GLU A 234 -12.52 -13.75 16.40
C GLU A 234 -12.11 -14.91 15.47
N ALA A 235 -11.99 -14.66 14.16
CA ALA A 235 -11.47 -15.66 13.22
C ALA A 235 -10.03 -16.08 13.60
N HIS A 236 -9.18 -15.12 13.96
CA HIS A 236 -7.82 -15.42 14.44
C HIS A 236 -7.83 -16.33 15.67
N LYS A 237 -8.73 -16.08 16.65
CA LYS A 237 -8.88 -16.93 17.84
C LYS A 237 -9.40 -18.34 17.52
N LEU A 238 -10.13 -18.50 16.42
CA LEU A 238 -10.64 -19.77 15.92
C LEU A 238 -9.64 -20.52 15.03
N GLY A 239 -8.40 -20.03 14.88
CA GLY A 239 -7.35 -20.70 14.11
C GLY A 239 -7.24 -20.25 12.64
N TYR A 240 -7.98 -19.22 12.23
CA TYR A 240 -7.85 -18.63 10.89
C TYR A 240 -6.69 -17.62 10.85
N HIS A 241 -5.49 -18.14 10.65
CA HIS A 241 -4.24 -17.37 10.67
C HIS A 241 -3.82 -16.84 9.29
N GLU A 242 -4.54 -17.15 8.22
CA GLU A 242 -4.27 -16.63 6.87
C GLU A 242 -5.35 -15.62 6.47
N ALA A 243 -4.92 -14.47 5.94
CA ALA A 243 -5.79 -13.39 5.50
C ALA A 243 -5.62 -13.18 4.00
N VAL A 244 -6.53 -13.69 3.19
CA VAL A 244 -6.49 -13.51 1.74
C VAL A 244 -7.21 -12.21 1.39
N LEU A 245 -6.53 -11.29 0.68
CA LEU A 245 -7.18 -10.13 0.09
C LEU A 245 -7.24 -10.32 -1.43
N MET A 246 -8.41 -10.71 -1.92
CA MET A 246 -8.63 -11.10 -3.31
C MET A 246 -9.36 -9.99 -4.07
N ALA A 247 -8.61 -9.22 -4.86
CA ALA A 247 -9.18 -8.13 -5.65
C ALA A 247 -9.77 -8.63 -6.97
N TYR A 248 -11.04 -8.33 -7.26
CA TYR A 248 -11.65 -8.60 -8.57
C TYR A 248 -11.45 -7.41 -9.51
N SER A 249 -10.19 -6.99 -9.62
CA SER A 249 -9.74 -5.93 -10.53
C SER A 249 -8.22 -5.90 -10.58
N LYS A 250 -7.65 -5.91 -11.79
CA LYS A 250 -6.19 -5.72 -11.99
C LYS A 250 -5.69 -4.39 -11.41
N ARG A 251 -6.53 -3.35 -11.40
CA ARG A 251 -6.21 -2.03 -10.83
C ARG A 251 -6.06 -2.03 -9.31
N LEU A 252 -6.55 -3.07 -8.62
CA LEU A 252 -6.48 -3.19 -7.16
C LEU A 252 -5.53 -4.30 -6.70
N TYR A 253 -4.76 -4.94 -7.59
CA TYR A 253 -3.81 -5.98 -7.16
C TYR A 253 -2.68 -5.41 -6.30
N SER A 254 -2.13 -4.25 -6.67
CA SER A 254 -1.15 -3.56 -5.84
C SER A 254 -1.72 -3.00 -4.54
N PHE A 255 -3.04 -2.81 -4.45
CA PHE A 255 -3.70 -2.58 -3.16
C PHE A 255 -3.56 -3.79 -2.24
N ALA A 256 -3.70 -5.01 -2.77
CA ALA A 256 -3.45 -6.23 -2.00
C ALA A 256 -1.98 -6.35 -1.57
N LEU A 257 -1.03 -5.97 -2.42
CA LEU A 257 0.40 -5.92 -2.07
C LEU A 257 0.72 -4.86 -0.99
N TRP A 258 0.09 -3.69 -1.06
CA TRP A 258 0.20 -2.68 0.01
C TRP A 258 -0.38 -3.21 1.34
N TYR A 259 -1.53 -3.89 1.29
CA TYR A 259 -2.15 -4.50 2.46
C TYR A 259 -1.27 -5.59 3.10
N VAL A 260 -0.52 -6.36 2.31
CA VAL A 260 0.46 -7.34 2.81
C VAL A 260 1.43 -6.69 3.78
N GLN A 261 2.05 -5.57 3.38
CA GLN A 261 2.96 -4.87 4.27
C GLN A 261 2.22 -4.32 5.50
N LEU A 262 1.05 -3.70 5.29
CA LEU A 262 0.28 -3.12 6.37
C LEU A 262 -0.06 -4.15 7.44
N LEU A 263 -0.57 -5.33 7.08
CA LEU A 263 -0.97 -6.37 8.01
C LEU A 263 0.24 -7.08 8.63
N ALA A 264 1.16 -7.59 7.81
CA ALA A 264 2.25 -8.45 8.28
C ALA A 264 3.18 -7.71 9.25
N GLU A 265 3.65 -6.51 8.91
CA GLU A 265 4.56 -5.76 9.79
C GLU A 265 3.87 -5.21 11.04
N SER A 266 2.55 -4.99 10.98
CA SER A 266 1.79 -4.42 12.11
C SER A 266 1.36 -5.47 13.12
N LEU A 267 0.98 -6.67 12.67
CA LEU A 267 0.45 -7.72 13.54
C LEU A 267 1.45 -8.84 13.81
N GLY A 268 2.44 -9.05 12.92
CA GLY A 268 3.51 -10.04 13.10
C GLY A 268 4.47 -9.61 14.21
N LYS A 269 4.22 -10.05 15.44
CA LYS A 269 4.96 -9.63 16.64
C LYS A 269 5.31 -10.81 17.50
N GLY A 270 6.56 -10.90 17.95
CA GLY A 270 7.04 -11.96 18.82
C GLY A 270 6.69 -11.78 20.30
N GLU A 271 6.40 -10.55 20.71
CA GLU A 271 6.07 -10.20 22.09
C GLU A 271 4.79 -9.35 22.15
N ASN A 272 4.04 -9.52 23.23
CA ASN A 272 2.95 -8.60 23.57
C ASN A 272 3.50 -7.33 24.26
N ARG A 273 2.61 -6.37 24.56
CA ARG A 273 2.98 -5.11 25.22
C ARG A 273 3.55 -5.29 26.63
N LYS A 274 3.31 -6.42 27.29
CA LYS A 274 3.91 -6.75 28.59
C LYS A 274 5.31 -7.36 28.46
N GLY A 275 5.81 -7.57 27.23
CA GLY A 275 7.08 -8.22 26.96
C GLY A 275 7.04 -9.75 27.12
N LEU A 276 5.85 -10.35 27.18
CA LEU A 276 5.71 -11.80 27.14
C LEU A 276 5.90 -12.29 25.72
N CYS A 277 6.72 -13.32 25.53
CA CYS A 277 6.94 -13.99 24.26
C CYS A 277 5.67 -14.74 23.84
N LEU A 278 4.82 -14.07 23.07
CA LEU A 278 3.55 -14.58 22.55
C LEU A 278 3.48 -14.20 21.07
N PRO A 279 4.13 -14.98 20.18
CA PRO A 279 4.10 -14.73 18.76
C PRO A 279 2.66 -14.69 18.24
N THR A 280 2.34 -13.65 17.47
CA THR A 280 1.03 -13.44 16.87
C THR A 280 1.15 -12.85 15.49
N GLY A 281 0.05 -12.88 14.74
CA GLY A 281 -0.05 -12.33 13.39
C GLY A 281 -0.96 -13.17 12.52
N ARG A 282 -1.33 -12.59 11.38
CA ARG A 282 -1.98 -13.31 10.28
C ARG A 282 -1.10 -13.17 9.05
N THR A 283 -0.90 -14.26 8.32
CA THR A 283 -0.16 -14.25 7.05
C THR A 283 -1.06 -13.64 5.97
N PRO A 284 -0.78 -12.42 5.48
CA PRO A 284 -1.54 -11.85 4.38
C PRO A 284 -1.15 -12.52 3.06
N ILE A 285 -2.15 -12.86 2.24
CA ILE A 285 -1.96 -13.46 0.93
C ILE A 285 -2.64 -12.55 -0.11
N PRO A 286 -1.87 -11.93 -1.02
CA PRO A 286 -2.45 -11.15 -2.11
C PRO A 286 -2.99 -12.09 -3.18
N ALA A 287 -4.21 -11.85 -3.64
CA ALA A 287 -4.82 -12.61 -4.73
C ALA A 287 -5.60 -11.68 -5.67
N ILE A 288 -5.81 -12.13 -6.91
CA ILE A 288 -6.58 -11.42 -7.92
C ILE A 288 -7.59 -12.34 -8.61
N GLY A 289 -8.86 -11.95 -8.57
CA GLY A 289 -9.91 -12.55 -9.39
C GLY A 289 -9.91 -11.98 -10.81
N THR A 290 -10.07 -12.77 -11.86
CA THR A 290 -10.25 -14.24 -11.87
C THR A 290 -8.94 -15.03 -12.00
N THR A 291 -7.79 -14.39 -12.19
CA THR A 291 -6.51 -15.08 -12.43
C THR A 291 -6.20 -16.16 -11.38
N ASP A 292 -6.30 -15.82 -10.09
CA ASP A 292 -6.02 -16.75 -8.99
C ASP A 292 -7.16 -17.72 -8.70
N MET A 293 -8.29 -17.62 -9.44
CA MET A 293 -9.25 -18.73 -9.52
C MET A 293 -8.68 -19.95 -10.26
N HIS A 294 -7.54 -19.77 -10.94
CA HIS A 294 -6.78 -20.83 -11.61
C HIS A 294 -5.44 -21.11 -10.92
N ALA A 295 -5.25 -20.65 -9.68
CA ALA A 295 -4.03 -20.89 -8.92
C ALA A 295 -4.33 -21.22 -7.45
N GLN A 296 -4.94 -20.28 -6.72
CA GLN A 296 -5.09 -20.38 -5.26
C GLN A 296 -6.44 -20.95 -4.83
N THR A 297 -7.49 -20.82 -5.64
CA THR A 297 -8.85 -21.22 -5.22
C THR A 297 -9.01 -22.71 -4.96
N GLN A 298 -8.25 -23.59 -5.61
CA GLN A 298 -8.20 -25.02 -5.24
C GLN A 298 -7.78 -25.19 -3.77
N LEU A 299 -6.71 -24.51 -3.36
CA LEU A 299 -6.25 -24.52 -1.97
C LEU A 299 -7.26 -23.84 -1.05
N HIS A 300 -7.91 -22.76 -1.50
CA HIS A 300 -8.96 -22.10 -0.73
C HIS A 300 -10.15 -23.02 -0.48
N GLN A 301 -10.52 -23.87 -1.45
CA GLN A 301 -11.72 -24.70 -1.44
C GLN A 301 -11.52 -26.08 -0.80
N GLU A 302 -10.34 -26.70 -0.92
CA GLU A 302 -10.11 -28.06 -0.41
C GLU A 302 -8.94 -28.14 0.57
N GLY A 303 -8.11 -27.10 0.64
CA GLY A 303 -7.00 -27.03 1.58
C GLY A 303 -7.43 -26.77 3.02
N PRO A 304 -6.44 -26.55 3.92
CA PRO A 304 -6.68 -26.28 5.33
C PRO A 304 -7.69 -25.16 5.56
N ARG A 305 -8.61 -25.37 6.52
CA ARG A 305 -9.64 -24.40 6.92
C ARG A 305 -9.07 -23.32 7.86
N ASN A 306 -8.07 -22.59 7.37
CA ASN A 306 -7.29 -21.61 8.15
C ASN A 306 -7.24 -20.22 7.52
N LYS A 307 -8.06 -19.95 6.50
CA LYS A 307 -8.12 -18.69 5.74
C LYS A 307 -9.42 -17.94 5.97
N VAL A 308 -9.33 -16.62 6.11
CA VAL A 308 -10.46 -15.70 5.84
C VAL A 308 -10.19 -15.02 4.51
N ILE A 309 -11.17 -15.09 3.59
CA ILE A 309 -11.04 -14.51 2.24
C ILE A 309 -11.85 -13.22 2.14
N THR A 310 -11.17 -12.09 2.02
CA THR A 310 -11.81 -10.80 1.76
C THR A 310 -11.76 -10.48 0.27
N PHE A 311 -12.94 -10.44 -0.37
CA PHE A 311 -13.12 -10.01 -1.74
C PHE A 311 -13.21 -8.49 -1.84
N LEU A 312 -12.45 -7.87 -2.74
CA LEU A 312 -12.62 -6.48 -3.14
C LEU A 312 -13.31 -6.39 -4.50
N GLU A 313 -14.49 -5.80 -4.52
CA GLU A 313 -15.32 -5.63 -5.72
C GLU A 313 -15.49 -4.16 -6.09
N ILE A 314 -15.42 -3.88 -7.40
CA ILE A 314 -15.77 -2.58 -7.99
C ILE A 314 -17.05 -2.77 -8.80
N GLN A 315 -18.13 -2.06 -8.50
CA GLN A 315 -19.39 -2.24 -9.24
C GLN A 315 -19.31 -1.68 -10.67
N ASP A 316 -18.88 -0.42 -10.80
CA ASP A 316 -18.64 0.27 -12.08
C ASP A 316 -17.13 0.40 -12.33
N HIS A 317 -16.62 -0.30 -13.34
CA HIS A 317 -15.21 -0.25 -13.73
C HIS A 317 -14.83 1.04 -14.49
N GLY A 318 -15.80 1.85 -14.91
CA GLY A 318 -15.65 3.09 -15.66
C GLY A 318 -15.32 2.89 -17.15
N ARG A 319 -15.08 1.64 -17.57
CA ARG A 319 -14.89 1.23 -18.96
C ARG A 319 -15.42 -0.18 -19.11
N GLU A 320 -16.25 -0.37 -20.12
CA GLU A 320 -16.84 -1.67 -20.42
C GLU A 320 -16.36 -2.19 -21.77
N PHE A 321 -16.37 -3.53 -21.92
CA PHE A 321 -16.11 -4.20 -23.18
C PHE A 321 -17.19 -5.26 -23.40
N GLN A 322 -18.04 -5.03 -24.40
CA GLN A 322 -19.05 -6.00 -24.79
C GLN A 322 -18.40 -7.12 -25.61
N ILE A 323 -18.63 -8.37 -25.23
CA ILE A 323 -18.10 -9.54 -25.94
C ILE A 323 -18.82 -9.64 -27.29
N PRO A 324 -18.09 -9.51 -28.42
CA PRO A 324 -18.71 -9.58 -29.73
C PRO A 324 -19.06 -11.03 -30.06
N GLN A 325 -20.07 -11.20 -30.92
CA GLN A 325 -20.24 -12.44 -31.66
C GLN A 325 -19.29 -12.41 -32.87
N VAL A 326 -18.44 -13.41 -32.99
CA VAL A 326 -17.42 -13.50 -34.04
C VAL A 326 -17.74 -14.64 -34.99
N GLN A 327 -17.79 -14.34 -36.29
CA GLN A 327 -17.98 -15.34 -37.33
C GLN A 327 -16.80 -16.32 -37.36
N GLY A 328 -17.09 -17.61 -37.53
CA GLY A 328 -16.08 -18.67 -37.60
C GLY A 328 -15.70 -19.27 -36.23
N ILE A 329 -16.12 -18.67 -35.11
CA ILE A 329 -16.02 -19.31 -33.79
C ILE A 329 -17.33 -20.10 -33.53
N PRO A 330 -17.26 -21.39 -33.13
CA PRO A 330 -18.44 -22.22 -32.87
C PRO A 330 -19.43 -21.56 -31.90
N SER A 331 -20.73 -21.72 -32.15
CA SER A 331 -21.79 -21.13 -31.32
C SER A 331 -21.70 -21.57 -29.86
N GLU A 332 -21.40 -22.85 -29.60
CA GLU A 332 -21.24 -23.39 -28.24
C GLU A 332 -20.19 -22.62 -27.41
N ALA A 333 -19.11 -22.14 -28.04
CA ALA A 333 -18.05 -21.39 -27.37
C ALA A 333 -18.42 -19.92 -27.08
N GLN A 334 -19.48 -19.39 -27.71
CA GLN A 334 -19.87 -17.99 -27.60
C GLN A 334 -21.27 -17.78 -27.00
N ASN A 335 -22.16 -18.78 -27.02
CA ASN A 335 -23.56 -18.64 -26.63
C ASN A 335 -23.74 -18.12 -25.20
N SER A 336 -22.84 -18.47 -24.28
CA SER A 336 -22.88 -18.01 -22.89
C SER A 336 -22.16 -16.68 -22.65
N LEU A 337 -21.38 -16.18 -23.61
CA LEU A 337 -20.47 -15.03 -23.45
C LEU A 337 -20.83 -13.85 -24.35
N ALA A 338 -21.14 -14.10 -25.62
CA ALA A 338 -21.45 -13.07 -26.61
C ALA A 338 -22.66 -12.24 -26.20
N GLY A 339 -22.57 -10.93 -26.44
CA GLY A 339 -23.58 -9.95 -26.05
C GLY A 339 -23.48 -9.49 -24.59
N ARG A 340 -22.75 -10.22 -23.72
CA ARG A 340 -22.50 -9.78 -22.33
C ARG A 340 -21.39 -8.75 -22.26
N GLU A 341 -21.47 -7.96 -21.21
CA GLU A 341 -20.38 -7.10 -20.77
C GLU A 341 -19.34 -7.94 -20.01
N MET A 342 -18.05 -7.62 -20.18
CA MET A 342 -16.97 -8.34 -19.50
C MET A 342 -17.05 -8.18 -17.98
N SER A 343 -17.53 -7.03 -17.48
CA SER A 343 -17.79 -6.86 -16.04
C SER A 343 -18.88 -7.79 -15.51
N GLN A 344 -19.93 -8.11 -16.29
CA GLN A 344 -20.96 -9.05 -15.88
C GLN A 344 -20.39 -10.46 -15.65
N ILE A 345 -19.47 -10.88 -16.52
CA ILE A 345 -18.77 -12.17 -16.38
C ILE A 345 -17.85 -12.15 -15.15
N LEU A 346 -17.15 -11.04 -14.92
CA LEU A 346 -16.29 -10.86 -13.74
C LEU A 346 -17.09 -10.94 -12.43
N HIS A 347 -18.25 -10.28 -12.37
CA HIS A 347 -19.17 -10.32 -11.21
C HIS A 347 -19.74 -11.72 -10.99
N ALA A 348 -20.14 -12.41 -12.06
CA ALA A 348 -20.59 -13.79 -11.97
C ALA A 348 -19.50 -14.73 -11.44
N ALA A 349 -18.24 -14.53 -11.84
CA ALA A 349 -17.10 -15.29 -11.33
C ALA A 349 -16.84 -15.04 -9.84
N LEU A 350 -16.95 -13.78 -9.39
CA LEU A 350 -16.90 -13.43 -7.96
C LEU A 350 -18.00 -14.12 -7.17
N ASP A 351 -19.24 -14.02 -7.64
CA ASP A 351 -20.41 -14.60 -6.99
C ASP A 351 -20.30 -16.12 -6.91
N ALA A 352 -19.84 -16.77 -7.99
CA ALA A 352 -19.61 -18.21 -8.02
C ALA A 352 -18.55 -18.65 -7.00
N ASN A 353 -17.42 -17.94 -6.93
CA ASN A 353 -16.36 -18.23 -5.96
C ASN A 353 -16.87 -18.05 -4.51
N GLY A 354 -17.52 -16.92 -4.22
CA GLY A 354 -18.11 -16.67 -2.90
C GLY A 354 -19.15 -17.71 -2.49
N LYS A 355 -20.00 -18.14 -3.43
CA LYS A 355 -21.01 -19.18 -3.20
C LYS A 355 -20.38 -20.55 -2.94
N ALA A 356 -19.35 -20.94 -3.69
CA ALA A 356 -18.65 -22.21 -3.49
C ALA A 356 -17.96 -22.29 -2.12
N LEU A 357 -17.35 -21.19 -1.66
CA LEU A 357 -16.80 -21.08 -0.31
C LEU A 357 -17.90 -21.16 0.75
N TRP A 358 -19.01 -20.44 0.55
CA TRP A 358 -20.14 -20.45 1.48
C TRP A 358 -20.72 -21.86 1.66
N ASP A 359 -20.94 -22.59 0.55
CA ASP A 359 -21.51 -23.95 0.59
C ASP A 359 -20.63 -24.95 1.34
N ASP A 360 -19.31 -24.73 1.34
CA ASP A 360 -18.35 -25.55 2.11
C ASP A 360 -18.08 -25.00 3.53
N GLY A 361 -18.78 -23.93 3.93
CA GLY A 361 -18.63 -23.31 5.25
C GLY A 361 -17.27 -22.62 5.44
N ARG A 362 -16.70 -22.06 4.38
CA ARG A 362 -15.43 -21.33 4.41
C ARG A 362 -15.65 -19.83 4.55
N PRO A 363 -15.05 -19.17 5.55
CA PRO A 363 -15.37 -17.77 5.84
C PRO A 363 -14.84 -16.84 4.75
N SER A 364 -15.75 -16.02 4.21
CA SER A 364 -15.41 -14.95 3.29
C SER A 364 -16.15 -13.66 3.63
N ILE A 365 -15.56 -12.54 3.24
CA ILE A 365 -16.06 -11.18 3.44
C ILE A 365 -16.06 -10.50 2.07
N ARG A 366 -17.09 -9.72 1.75
CA ARG A 366 -17.14 -8.93 0.51
C ARG A 366 -17.16 -7.45 0.85
N ILE A 367 -16.15 -6.72 0.38
CA ILE A 367 -16.09 -5.27 0.41
C ILE A 367 -16.35 -4.78 -1.01
N ARG A 368 -17.40 -3.98 -1.17
CA ARG A 368 -17.88 -3.49 -2.46
C ARG A 368 -17.77 -1.97 -2.47
N ILE A 369 -17.13 -1.43 -3.51
CA ILE A 369 -17.15 0.01 -3.80
C ILE A 369 -17.96 0.29 -5.07
N PRO A 370 -18.71 1.41 -5.12
CA PRO A 370 -19.47 1.78 -6.32
C PRO A 370 -18.60 1.94 -7.56
N LYS A 371 -17.46 2.62 -7.43
CA LYS A 371 -16.54 2.91 -8.53
C LYS A 371 -15.15 3.14 -7.99
N LEU A 372 -14.11 2.81 -8.76
CA LEU A 372 -12.74 3.14 -8.38
C LEU A 372 -12.39 4.58 -8.76
N THR A 373 -12.71 5.50 -7.85
CA THR A 373 -12.33 6.94 -7.88
C THR A 373 -11.33 7.25 -6.78
N PRO A 374 -10.67 8.42 -6.79
CA PRO A 374 -9.85 8.84 -5.66
C PRO A 374 -10.61 8.79 -4.33
N PHE A 375 -11.89 9.21 -4.27
CA PHE A 375 -12.71 9.12 -3.06
C PHE A 375 -12.75 7.70 -2.49
N HIS A 376 -13.20 6.73 -3.29
CA HIS A 376 -13.39 5.36 -2.81
C HIS A 376 -12.06 4.67 -2.50
N LEU A 377 -10.98 5.03 -3.21
CA LEU A 377 -9.64 4.57 -2.85
C LEU A 377 -9.22 5.10 -1.48
N GLY A 378 -9.52 6.36 -1.19
CA GLY A 378 -9.26 6.99 0.11
C GLY A 378 -10.04 6.33 1.25
N GLU A 379 -11.31 5.99 0.99
CA GLU A 379 -12.13 5.20 1.92
C GLU A 379 -11.51 3.83 2.22
N LEU A 380 -11.09 3.10 1.17
CA LEU A 380 -10.47 1.77 1.32
C LEU A 380 -9.15 1.84 2.07
N ILE A 381 -8.25 2.77 1.71
CA ILE A 381 -6.96 2.97 2.40
C ILE A 381 -7.21 3.17 3.90
N TYR A 382 -8.06 4.14 4.24
CA TYR A 382 -8.26 4.52 5.63
C TYR A 382 -9.02 3.46 6.43
N PHE A 383 -9.92 2.72 5.78
CA PHE A 383 -10.58 1.55 6.36
C PHE A 383 -9.55 0.48 6.76
N PHE A 384 -8.64 0.11 5.87
CA PHE A 384 -7.63 -0.91 6.16
C PHE A 384 -6.60 -0.42 7.18
N GLU A 385 -6.20 0.86 7.15
CA GLU A 385 -5.37 1.44 8.19
C GLU A 385 -6.03 1.32 9.57
N LEU A 386 -7.27 1.80 9.73
CA LEU A 386 -7.96 1.75 11.03
C LEU A 386 -8.23 0.32 11.51
N THR A 387 -8.59 -0.60 10.61
CA THR A 387 -8.87 -2.00 10.99
C THR A 387 -7.62 -2.71 11.47
N VAL A 388 -6.50 -2.61 10.74
CA VAL A 388 -5.24 -3.24 11.15
C VAL A 388 -4.72 -2.63 12.46
N ALA A 389 -4.83 -1.31 12.63
CA ALA A 389 -4.43 -0.66 13.87
C ALA A 389 -5.27 -1.13 15.07
N LEU A 390 -6.59 -1.29 14.87
CA LEU A 390 -7.49 -1.81 15.90
C LEU A 390 -7.23 -3.29 16.20
N GLU A 391 -6.94 -4.11 15.19
CA GLU A 391 -6.55 -5.51 15.41
C GLU A 391 -5.29 -5.61 16.30
N GLY A 392 -4.31 -4.73 16.11
CA GLY A 392 -3.15 -4.63 17.00
C GLY A 392 -3.49 -4.37 18.46
N GLU A 393 -4.46 -3.49 18.70
CA GLU A 393 -4.99 -3.21 20.04
C GLU A 393 -5.72 -4.41 20.67
N LEU A 394 -6.40 -5.21 19.84
CA LEU A 394 -7.10 -6.43 20.27
C LEU A 394 -6.14 -7.60 20.53
N LEU A 395 -5.02 -7.65 19.80
CA LEU A 395 -3.95 -8.64 19.99
C LEU A 395 -2.95 -8.26 21.09
N ASP A 396 -3.10 -7.09 21.72
CA ASP A 396 -2.18 -6.56 22.74
C ASP A 396 -0.73 -6.42 22.25
N VAL A 397 -0.55 -5.91 21.02
CA VAL A 397 0.77 -5.73 20.40
C VAL A 397 1.02 -4.31 19.90
N ASN A 398 2.29 -3.92 19.74
CA ASN A 398 2.64 -2.63 19.16
C ASN A 398 2.60 -2.70 17.62
N SER A 399 1.56 -2.16 17.00
CA SER A 399 1.42 -2.14 15.53
C SER A 399 2.22 -1.07 14.81
N TYR A 400 3.00 -0.27 15.54
CA TYR A 400 3.68 0.91 14.97
C TYR A 400 5.21 0.78 14.94
N ASP A 401 5.77 -0.27 15.54
CA ASP A 401 7.18 -0.63 15.43
C ASP A 401 7.42 -1.78 14.42
N GLN A 402 8.67 -2.20 14.25
CA GLN A 402 9.05 -3.36 13.43
C GLN A 402 10.40 -3.96 13.89
N PRO A 403 10.55 -4.39 15.15
CA PRO A 403 11.86 -4.83 15.67
C PRO A 403 12.46 -6.02 14.91
N GLY A 404 11.61 -6.89 14.33
CA GLY A 404 12.06 -8.09 13.61
C GLY A 404 12.93 -7.82 12.38
N VAL A 405 12.86 -6.63 11.76
CA VAL A 405 13.68 -6.32 10.58
C VAL A 405 15.12 -5.89 10.91
N GLU A 406 15.41 -5.55 12.17
CA GLU A 406 16.75 -5.05 12.54
C GLU A 406 17.81 -6.16 12.50
N GLY A 407 17.40 -7.42 12.62
CA GLY A 407 18.30 -8.58 12.53
C GLY A 407 19.06 -8.64 11.21
N TYR A 408 18.34 -8.64 10.07
CA TYR A 408 19.01 -8.69 8.76
C TYR A 408 19.76 -7.38 8.46
N LYS A 409 19.22 -6.22 8.88
CA LYS A 409 19.86 -4.92 8.64
C LYS A 409 21.22 -4.81 9.33
N LYS A 410 21.37 -5.43 10.51
CA LYS A 410 22.67 -5.51 11.19
C LYS A 410 23.69 -6.22 10.32
N TYR A 411 23.37 -7.42 9.83
CA TYR A 411 24.27 -8.20 8.97
C TYR A 411 24.58 -7.48 7.66
N LEU A 412 23.56 -6.91 7.00
CA LEU A 412 23.76 -6.16 5.76
C LEU A 412 24.76 -5.01 5.94
N LYS A 413 24.61 -4.21 7.01
CA LYS A 413 25.53 -3.09 7.29
C LYS A 413 26.94 -3.56 7.62
N GLU A 414 27.08 -4.67 8.33
CA GLU A 414 28.37 -5.27 8.65
C GLU A 414 29.07 -5.72 7.36
N TRP A 415 28.38 -6.52 6.54
CA TRP A 415 28.93 -7.11 5.32
C TRP A 415 29.23 -6.08 4.23
N LEU A 416 28.50 -4.97 4.17
CA LEU A 416 28.84 -3.86 3.26
C LEU A 416 30.14 -3.13 3.67
N LYS A 417 30.53 -3.18 4.95
CA LYS A 417 31.77 -2.56 5.44
C LYS A 417 32.97 -3.49 5.37
N SER A 418 32.79 -4.76 5.75
CA SER A 418 33.88 -5.75 5.86
C SER A 418 34.00 -6.69 4.66
N GLY A 419 33.08 -6.60 3.69
CA GLY A 419 32.86 -7.64 2.70
C GLY A 419 31.94 -8.74 3.24
N SER A 420 31.16 -9.37 2.36
CA SER A 420 30.31 -10.50 2.77
C SER A 420 31.19 -11.66 3.24
N PRO A 421 30.84 -12.38 4.32
CA PRO A 421 31.51 -13.61 4.65
C PRO A 421 31.44 -14.51 3.42
N LYS A 422 32.59 -15.01 2.97
CA LYS A 422 32.60 -16.09 1.97
C LYS A 422 31.75 -17.20 2.60
N VAL A 423 30.59 -17.48 2.00
CA VAL A 423 29.79 -18.64 2.40
C VAL A 423 30.72 -19.83 2.22
N ASN A 424 31.25 -20.36 3.31
CA ASN A 424 32.02 -21.60 3.25
C ASN A 424 31.07 -22.64 2.64
N GLN A 425 31.39 -23.12 1.45
CA GLN A 425 30.69 -24.24 0.79
C GLN A 425 30.94 -25.58 1.53
N GLU A 426 31.28 -25.53 2.81
CA GLU A 426 31.47 -26.70 3.67
C GLU A 426 30.24 -26.84 4.57
N GLY A 427 29.21 -27.46 4.02
CA GLY A 427 27.96 -27.70 4.75
C GLY A 427 27.00 -28.65 4.05
N GLY A 428 27.50 -29.53 3.18
CA GLY A 428 26.79 -30.74 2.78
C GLY A 428 27.19 -31.87 3.72
N LYS A 429 26.34 -32.19 4.69
CA LYS A 429 26.24 -33.52 5.30
C LYS A 429 24.79 -33.84 5.57
#